data_AF-A0A323U5E4-F1
#
_entry.id   AF-A0A323U5E4-F1
#
_cell.length_a   1.000
_cell.length_b   1.000
_cell.length_c   1.000
_cell.angle_alpha   90.00
_cell.angle_beta   90.00
_cell.angle_gamma   90.00
#
_symmetry.space_group_name_H-M   'P 1'
#
loop_
_entity.id
_entity.type
_entity.pdbx_description
1 polymer ?
#
loop_
_entity_poly.entity_id
_entity_poly.type
_entity_poly.pdbx_seq_one_letter_code
_entity_poly.pdbx_strand_id
1 'polypeptide(L)'
;MRWAIGVFLAMGFATAQTTSGSLSDLAGLKQVLNAPGELHLVVPQITPWALQLAQWRTAGPTTFYIPQSEAPKYCGSPLPIRVLPGSVKEPLGLIVGQGGSLEGIALRGLGLIYDPGWAENDRIALWMGLSGPRTGRAWVEGSWTGSLTARVEFQVTERYLGDPVSSSYLFNHVWNGAVQDVRVQGYDPYRIYTGETLPLVEAGGTGRGDCTLRSVTTVVEVGVDTNRTARYTGPLGNNYTFSFNPGTGMETFRAVEYAATCGPFGCGWRGYYIYDLQGRNRGSGSGTQCGWNWCTQADIYPLRYETRKTQEEVTARIRPWLERTVWQAQGTFPVEPGGIVRVNGQAYQIPGLEGYGRRPQGVGIEWMRGEPYVSYLARSTGIMGGEVYRGQVMSVREYCTKVR
;
A
#
# COMPACT_ATOMS: atom_id res chain seq x y z
N MET A 1 -31.04 -40.67 -52.60
CA MET A 1 -32.44 -40.30 -52.31
C MET A 1 -32.48 -38.78 -52.24
N ARG A 2 -32.60 -38.00 -53.33
CA ARG A 2 -33.78 -37.66 -54.16
C ARG A 2 -35.02 -37.17 -53.39
N TRP A 3 -35.12 -35.84 -53.28
CA TRP A 3 -36.28 -34.93 -53.49
C TRP A 3 -35.66 -33.57 -53.94
N ALA A 4 -35.54 -33.20 -55.23
CA ALA A 4 -36.48 -32.49 -56.14
C ALA A 4 -36.98 -31.11 -55.60
N ILE A 5 -36.33 -29.97 -55.89
CA ILE A 5 -36.46 -28.98 -57.02
C ILE A 5 -37.84 -28.29 -57.17
N GLY A 6 -37.83 -26.94 -57.12
CA GLY A 6 -38.84 -25.99 -57.63
C GLY A 6 -39.12 -24.87 -56.62
N VAL A 7 -38.88 -23.57 -56.83
CA VAL A 7 -38.96 -22.73 -58.03
C VAL A 7 -37.90 -21.62 -57.93
N PHE A 8 -36.99 -21.52 -58.90
CA PHE A 8 -36.34 -20.25 -59.28
C PHE A 8 -36.20 -20.27 -60.80
N LEU A 9 -37.25 -19.79 -61.47
CA LEU A 9 -37.27 -19.57 -62.90
C LEU A 9 -36.57 -18.23 -63.19
N ALA A 10 -35.65 -18.28 -64.14
CA ALA A 10 -34.88 -17.15 -64.62
C ALA A 10 -35.76 -16.05 -65.23
N MET A 11 -35.52 -14.80 -64.82
CA MET A 11 -35.60 -13.64 -65.69
C MET A 11 -34.40 -12.75 -65.37
N GLY A 12 -33.54 -12.52 -66.36
CA GLY A 12 -32.31 -11.76 -66.20
C GLY A 12 -32.56 -10.27 -66.05
N PHE A 13 -31.98 -9.65 -65.02
CA PHE A 13 -31.68 -8.23 -64.93
C PHE A 13 -30.53 -8.08 -63.93
N ALA A 14 -29.47 -7.35 -64.33
CA ALA A 14 -28.33 -6.81 -63.58
C ALA A 14 -27.71 -7.66 -62.45
N THR A 15 -26.39 -7.87 -62.50
CA THR A 15 -25.61 -8.46 -61.39
C THR A 15 -25.72 -7.58 -60.14
N ALA A 16 -26.70 -7.89 -59.31
CA ALA A 16 -26.84 -7.45 -57.94
C ALA A 16 -25.55 -7.72 -57.15
N GLN A 17 -24.91 -6.67 -56.62
CA GLN A 17 -23.84 -6.84 -55.63
C GLN A 17 -24.47 -7.24 -54.29
N THR A 18 -24.29 -8.51 -53.92
CA THR A 18 -24.62 -9.01 -52.58
C THR A 18 -23.35 -9.04 -51.73
N THR A 19 -23.42 -8.49 -50.52
CA THR A 19 -22.37 -8.58 -49.49
C THR A 19 -22.91 -9.34 -48.29
N SER A 20 -22.14 -10.30 -47.75
CA SER A 20 -22.57 -11.17 -46.66
C SER A 20 -21.45 -11.40 -45.66
N GLY A 21 -21.79 -11.66 -44.40
CA GLY A 21 -20.82 -11.98 -43.36
C GLY A 21 -21.44 -12.59 -42.12
N SER A 22 -20.59 -12.93 -41.15
CA SER A 22 -21.00 -13.33 -39.80
C SER A 22 -20.63 -12.22 -38.83
N LEU A 23 -21.53 -11.88 -37.91
CA LEU A 23 -21.28 -10.97 -36.81
C LEU A 23 -20.74 -11.76 -35.62
N SER A 24 -19.65 -11.25 -35.04
CA SER A 24 -18.96 -11.83 -33.90
C SER A 24 -18.79 -10.86 -32.73
N ASP A 25 -19.27 -9.63 -32.86
CA ASP A 25 -19.17 -8.59 -31.82
C ASP A 25 -20.37 -7.62 -31.82
N LEU A 26 -20.48 -6.86 -30.73
CA LEU A 26 -21.59 -5.93 -30.52
C LEU A 26 -21.48 -4.66 -31.38
N ALA A 27 -20.27 -4.24 -31.69
CA ALA A 27 -20.01 -3.04 -32.50
C ALA A 27 -20.49 -3.25 -33.94
N GLY A 28 -20.14 -4.38 -34.56
CA GLY A 28 -20.62 -4.78 -35.87
C GLY A 28 -22.13 -4.98 -35.89
N LEU A 29 -22.70 -5.59 -34.84
CA LEU A 29 -24.16 -5.71 -34.72
C LEU A 29 -24.85 -4.34 -34.68
N LYS A 30 -24.38 -3.42 -33.82
CA LYS A 30 -24.96 -2.07 -33.72
C LYS A 30 -24.81 -1.29 -35.02
N GLN A 31 -23.70 -1.46 -35.75
CA GLN A 31 -23.50 -0.84 -37.05
C GLN A 31 -24.51 -1.35 -38.08
N VAL A 32 -24.72 -2.68 -38.13
CA VAL A 32 -25.68 -3.30 -39.05
C VAL A 32 -27.12 -2.97 -38.68
N LEU A 33 -27.49 -3.07 -37.39
CA LEU A 33 -28.81 -2.68 -36.89
C LEU A 33 -29.13 -1.22 -37.19
N ASN A 34 -28.12 -0.34 -37.23
CA ASN A 34 -28.30 1.09 -37.48
C ASN A 34 -28.25 1.54 -38.93
N ALA A 35 -28.25 0.62 -39.90
CA ALA A 35 -28.48 0.96 -41.30
C ALA A 35 -29.83 1.69 -41.51
N PRO A 36 -29.97 2.58 -42.51
CA PRO A 36 -31.23 3.27 -42.78
C PRO A 36 -32.38 2.30 -43.10
N GLY A 37 -33.61 2.59 -42.63
CA GLY A 37 -34.80 1.80 -42.93
C GLY A 37 -35.61 1.32 -41.71
N GLU A 38 -36.66 0.56 -41.94
CA GLU A 38 -37.50 -0.05 -40.89
C GLU A 38 -36.99 -1.46 -40.57
N LEU A 39 -36.90 -1.79 -39.28
CA LEU A 39 -36.48 -3.12 -38.81
C LEU A 39 -37.72 -3.99 -38.56
N HIS A 40 -37.81 -5.13 -39.24
CA HIS A 40 -38.83 -6.15 -39.04
C HIS A 40 -38.18 -7.37 -38.38
N LEU A 41 -38.53 -7.66 -37.13
CA LEU A 41 -38.02 -8.81 -36.38
C LEU A 41 -39.08 -9.91 -36.32
N VAL A 42 -38.84 -11.02 -37.03
CA VAL A 42 -39.64 -12.24 -36.97
C VAL A 42 -39.05 -13.16 -35.93
N VAL A 43 -39.78 -13.41 -34.86
CA VAL A 43 -39.27 -14.14 -33.70
C VAL A 43 -40.33 -15.13 -33.20
N PRO A 44 -39.92 -16.30 -32.68
CA PRO A 44 -40.86 -17.23 -32.06
C PRO A 44 -41.52 -16.63 -30.83
N GLN A 45 -40.83 -15.73 -30.11
CA GLN A 45 -41.34 -14.94 -28.99
C GLN A 45 -40.48 -13.67 -28.83
N ILE A 46 -41.04 -12.62 -28.22
CA ILE A 46 -40.28 -11.40 -27.90
C ILE A 46 -39.53 -11.62 -26.59
N THR A 47 -38.21 -11.82 -26.67
CA THR A 47 -37.33 -12.00 -25.50
C THR A 47 -36.79 -10.65 -24.99
N PRO A 48 -36.26 -10.59 -23.75
CA PRO A 48 -35.60 -9.39 -23.24
C PRO A 48 -34.47 -8.91 -24.16
N TRP A 49 -33.71 -9.84 -24.72
CA TRP A 49 -32.66 -9.52 -25.69
C TRP A 49 -33.23 -8.91 -26.99
N ALA A 50 -34.29 -9.48 -27.56
CA ALA A 50 -34.94 -8.91 -28.75
C ALA A 50 -35.48 -7.48 -28.51
N LEU A 51 -35.93 -7.18 -27.29
CA LEU A 51 -36.29 -5.81 -26.88
C LEU A 51 -35.07 -4.89 -26.82
N GLN A 52 -33.95 -5.38 -26.29
CA GLN A 52 -32.69 -4.62 -26.23
C GLN A 52 -32.15 -4.31 -27.63
N LEU A 53 -32.24 -5.25 -28.58
CA LEU A 53 -31.91 -5.01 -29.99
C LEU A 53 -32.77 -3.89 -30.59
N ALA A 54 -34.07 -3.89 -30.31
CA ALA A 54 -34.98 -2.85 -30.75
C ALA A 54 -34.70 -1.49 -30.09
N GLN A 55 -34.19 -1.47 -28.85
CA GLN A 55 -33.78 -0.23 -28.16
C GLN A 55 -32.48 0.36 -28.72
N TRP A 56 -31.54 -0.48 -29.17
CA TRP A 56 -30.30 -0.01 -29.80
C TRP A 56 -30.48 0.55 -31.21
N ARG A 57 -31.68 0.37 -31.80
CA ARG A 57 -32.06 0.91 -33.09
C ARG A 57 -32.36 2.40 -32.99
N THR A 58 -31.64 3.22 -33.74
CA THR A 58 -31.81 4.69 -33.77
C THR A 58 -32.25 5.24 -35.14
N ALA A 59 -32.03 4.53 -36.25
CA ALA A 59 -32.30 5.03 -37.60
C ALA A 59 -33.69 4.67 -38.19
N GLY A 60 -34.59 4.08 -37.40
CA GLY A 60 -35.95 3.76 -37.84
C GLY A 60 -36.74 2.88 -36.86
N PRO A 61 -38.06 2.74 -37.02
CA PRO A 61 -38.91 1.95 -36.13
C PRO A 61 -38.61 0.45 -36.22
N THR A 62 -38.94 -0.28 -35.14
CA THR A 62 -38.88 -1.75 -35.08
C THR A 62 -40.30 -2.31 -34.98
N THR A 63 -40.64 -3.25 -35.87
CA THR A 63 -41.89 -4.03 -35.83
C THR A 63 -41.60 -5.49 -35.54
N PHE A 64 -42.27 -6.05 -34.53
CA PHE A 64 -42.17 -7.46 -34.17
C PHE A 64 -43.24 -8.30 -34.89
N TYR A 65 -42.86 -9.46 -35.37
CA TYR A 65 -43.74 -10.46 -35.96
C TYR A 65 -43.65 -11.74 -35.16
N ILE A 66 -44.78 -12.18 -34.60
CA ILE A 66 -44.88 -13.35 -33.72
C ILE A 66 -45.95 -14.32 -34.22
N PRO A 67 -45.84 -15.63 -33.91
CA PRO A 67 -46.86 -16.60 -34.28
C PRO A 67 -48.17 -16.37 -33.51
N GLN A 68 -49.30 -16.75 -34.12
CA GLN A 68 -50.63 -16.62 -33.51
C GLN A 68 -50.76 -17.27 -32.12
N SER A 69 -50.06 -18.37 -31.88
CA SER A 69 -50.02 -19.04 -30.57
C SER A 69 -49.44 -18.18 -29.45
N GLU A 70 -48.61 -17.21 -29.79
CA GLU A 70 -47.92 -16.33 -28.83
C GLU A 70 -48.63 -14.97 -28.67
N ALA A 71 -49.46 -14.57 -29.63
CA ALA A 71 -50.18 -13.31 -29.64
C ALA A 71 -51.01 -12.99 -28.37
N PRO A 72 -51.70 -13.96 -27.71
CA PRO A 72 -52.46 -13.68 -26.49
C PRO A 72 -51.62 -13.07 -25.35
N LYS A 73 -50.33 -13.41 -25.25
CA LYS A 73 -49.43 -12.91 -24.18
C LYS A 73 -49.15 -11.40 -24.30
N TYR A 74 -49.41 -10.82 -25.46
CA TYR A 74 -49.08 -9.43 -25.78
C TYR A 74 -50.32 -8.55 -25.96
N CYS A 75 -51.52 -9.05 -25.63
CA CYS A 75 -52.73 -8.24 -25.61
C CYS A 75 -52.58 -7.08 -24.59
N GLY A 76 -52.68 -5.84 -25.07
CA GLY A 76 -52.45 -4.64 -24.25
C GLY A 76 -51.01 -4.10 -24.28
N SER A 77 -50.10 -4.76 -25.00
CA SER A 77 -48.74 -4.25 -25.21
C SER A 77 -48.76 -2.98 -26.08
N PRO A 78 -47.96 -1.94 -25.75
CA PRO A 78 -47.78 -0.76 -26.59
C PRO A 78 -46.82 -0.99 -27.76
N LEU A 79 -46.17 -2.16 -27.85
CA LEU A 79 -45.18 -2.45 -28.88
C LEU A 79 -45.83 -2.62 -30.28
N PRO A 80 -45.14 -2.23 -31.37
CA PRO A 80 -45.59 -2.50 -32.74
C PRO A 80 -45.50 -4.00 -33.06
N ILE A 81 -46.55 -4.75 -32.77
CA ILE A 81 -46.61 -6.22 -32.95
C ILE A 81 -47.61 -6.60 -34.05
N ARG A 82 -47.15 -7.43 -34.98
CA ARG A 82 -47.92 -8.08 -36.04
C ARG A 82 -48.02 -9.58 -35.77
N VAL A 83 -49.20 -10.15 -35.99
CA VAL A 83 -49.47 -11.57 -35.76
C VAL A 83 -49.39 -12.32 -37.08
N LEU A 84 -48.50 -13.32 -37.16
CA LEU A 84 -48.33 -14.19 -38.30
C LEU A 84 -49.18 -15.48 -38.15
N PRO A 85 -49.78 -15.98 -39.24
CA PRO A 85 -50.36 -17.32 -39.24
C PRO A 85 -49.26 -18.39 -39.27
N GLY A 86 -49.35 -19.37 -38.37
CA GLY A 86 -48.38 -20.49 -38.28
C GLY A 86 -47.30 -20.30 -37.21
N SER A 87 -46.20 -21.04 -37.33
CA SER A 87 -45.08 -21.04 -36.37
C SER A 87 -43.79 -20.48 -36.98
N VAL A 88 -42.95 -19.86 -36.15
CA VAL A 88 -41.64 -19.35 -36.53
C VAL A 88 -40.58 -20.40 -36.16
N LYS A 89 -39.97 -21.03 -37.16
CA LYS A 89 -38.93 -22.07 -36.94
C LYS A 89 -37.57 -21.47 -36.61
N GLU A 90 -37.23 -20.35 -37.25
CA GLU A 90 -35.97 -19.66 -37.05
C GLU A 90 -36.19 -18.15 -37.01
N PRO A 91 -35.48 -17.43 -36.11
CA PRO A 91 -35.58 -15.98 -36.04
C PRO A 91 -34.92 -15.31 -37.25
N LEU A 92 -35.58 -14.27 -37.76
CA LEU A 92 -35.16 -13.50 -38.93
C LEU A 92 -35.34 -12.01 -38.65
N GLY A 93 -34.35 -11.20 -38.99
CA GLY A 93 -34.43 -9.75 -39.01
C GLY A 93 -34.33 -9.22 -40.44
N LEU A 94 -35.14 -8.22 -40.79
CA LEU A 94 -35.08 -7.55 -42.09
C LEU A 94 -35.05 -6.04 -41.87
N ILE A 95 -34.04 -5.36 -42.41
CA ILE A 95 -33.96 -3.90 -42.47
C ILE A 95 -34.30 -3.49 -43.90
N VAL A 96 -35.36 -2.71 -44.08
CA VAL A 96 -35.84 -2.30 -45.41
C VAL A 96 -35.89 -0.77 -45.51
N GLY A 97 -35.28 -0.19 -46.55
CA GLY A 97 -35.35 1.25 -46.81
C GLY A 97 -36.77 1.77 -47.05
N GLN A 98 -37.02 3.04 -46.70
CA GLN A 98 -38.28 3.72 -47.00
C GLN A 98 -38.34 4.18 -48.46
N GLY A 99 -39.49 4.04 -49.11
CA GLY A 99 -39.76 4.71 -50.39
C GLY A 99 -39.25 4.01 -51.65
N GLY A 100 -39.34 2.68 -51.73
CA GLY A 100 -39.14 1.95 -52.99
C GLY A 100 -37.69 1.64 -53.36
N SER A 101 -36.72 1.89 -52.48
CA SER A 101 -35.36 1.35 -52.64
C SER A 101 -35.38 -0.17 -52.53
N LEU A 102 -34.62 -0.86 -53.39
CA LEU A 102 -34.48 -2.32 -53.37
C LEU A 102 -33.38 -2.78 -52.39
N GLU A 103 -32.79 -1.84 -51.65
CA GLU A 103 -31.72 -2.08 -50.68
C GLU A 103 -32.29 -2.48 -49.31
N GLY A 104 -31.74 -3.57 -48.79
CA GLY A 104 -32.08 -4.06 -47.47
C GLY A 104 -31.00 -4.99 -46.91
N ILE A 105 -31.11 -5.26 -45.62
CA ILE A 105 -30.26 -6.19 -44.88
C ILE A 105 -31.12 -7.30 -44.28
N ALA A 106 -30.75 -8.55 -44.50
CA ALA A 106 -31.31 -9.70 -43.81
C ALA A 106 -30.35 -10.19 -42.72
N LEU A 107 -30.91 -10.51 -41.55
CA LEU A 107 -30.23 -11.04 -40.38
C LEU A 107 -30.83 -12.40 -40.05
N ARG A 108 -30.01 -13.41 -39.78
CA ARG A 108 -30.46 -14.75 -39.38
C ARG A 108 -29.63 -15.28 -38.23
N GLY A 109 -30.26 -16.00 -37.32
CA GLY A 109 -29.56 -16.74 -36.27
C GLY A 109 -30.13 -16.51 -34.87
N LEU A 110 -29.83 -17.44 -33.98
CA LEU A 110 -30.34 -17.44 -32.61
C LEU A 110 -29.92 -16.21 -31.79
N GLY A 111 -28.84 -15.53 -32.20
CA GLY A 111 -28.42 -14.25 -31.63
C GLY A 111 -29.44 -13.11 -31.79
N LEU A 112 -30.53 -13.29 -32.54
CA LEU A 112 -31.64 -12.34 -32.63
C LEU A 112 -32.65 -12.47 -31.48
N ILE A 113 -32.62 -13.58 -30.74
CA ILE A 113 -33.55 -13.86 -29.63
C ILE A 113 -32.84 -14.26 -28.33
N TYR A 114 -31.58 -14.65 -28.41
CA TYR A 114 -30.72 -14.89 -27.25
C TYR A 114 -29.53 -13.95 -27.29
N ASP A 115 -29.19 -13.39 -26.14
CA ASP A 115 -27.96 -12.61 -25.99
C ASP A 115 -26.77 -13.52 -26.33
N PRO A 116 -26.00 -13.21 -27.39
CA PRO A 116 -24.84 -14.00 -27.78
C PRO A 116 -23.66 -13.81 -26.80
N GLY A 117 -23.79 -12.94 -25.80
CA GLY A 117 -22.74 -12.64 -24.81
C GLY A 117 -21.62 -11.77 -25.36
N TRP A 118 -21.91 -10.95 -26.38
CA TRP A 118 -20.96 -10.01 -26.96
C TRP A 118 -20.78 -8.82 -26.04
N ALA A 119 -19.58 -8.68 -25.45
CA ALA A 119 -19.32 -7.70 -24.41
C ALA A 119 -19.08 -6.29 -24.97
N GLU A 120 -19.59 -5.29 -24.25
CA GLU A 120 -19.63 -3.88 -24.66
C GLU A 120 -18.39 -3.08 -24.18
N ASN A 121 -17.63 -3.59 -23.19
CA ASN A 121 -16.35 -3.05 -22.71
C ASN A 121 -15.55 -4.14 -21.98
N ASP A 122 -14.50 -4.66 -22.62
CA ASP A 122 -13.94 -5.97 -22.27
C ASP A 122 -12.61 -5.90 -21.49
N ARG A 123 -12.24 -4.77 -20.90
CA ARG A 123 -10.97 -4.60 -20.17
C ARG A 123 -11.19 -4.51 -18.67
N ILE A 124 -10.42 -5.30 -17.91
CA ILE A 124 -10.35 -5.23 -16.45
C ILE A 124 -8.94 -4.82 -16.02
N ALA A 125 -8.83 -4.03 -14.95
CA ALA A 125 -7.58 -3.58 -14.34
C ALA A 125 -7.83 -3.29 -12.85
N LEU A 126 -7.65 -4.28 -11.97
CA LEU A 126 -7.91 -4.15 -10.53
C LEU A 126 -7.10 -5.11 -9.67
N TRP A 127 -6.97 -4.78 -8.38
CA TRP A 127 -6.42 -5.68 -7.37
C TRP A 127 -7.46 -6.70 -6.92
N MET A 128 -7.07 -7.96 -6.84
CA MET A 128 -7.89 -9.09 -6.39
C MET A 128 -7.11 -9.90 -5.35
N GLY A 129 -7.81 -10.54 -4.40
CA GLY A 129 -7.20 -11.48 -3.48
C GLY A 129 -6.81 -12.79 -4.17
N LEU A 130 -5.84 -13.52 -3.61
CA LEU A 130 -5.52 -14.89 -4.03
C LEU A 130 -5.99 -15.88 -2.98
N SER A 131 -6.60 -16.97 -3.44
CA SER A 131 -6.91 -18.14 -2.63
C SER A 131 -5.90 -19.24 -2.95
N GLY A 132 -5.13 -19.66 -1.94
CA GLY A 132 -4.06 -20.63 -2.10
C GLY A 132 -3.24 -20.83 -0.82
N PRO A 133 -2.10 -21.54 -0.90
CA PRO A 133 -1.31 -21.91 0.27
C PRO A 133 -0.61 -20.74 0.97
N ARG A 134 -0.52 -19.58 0.33
CA ARG A 134 0.06 -18.35 0.88
C ARG A 134 -0.91 -17.19 0.72
N THR A 135 -0.99 -16.33 1.72
CA THR A 135 -1.74 -15.07 1.62
C THR A 135 -1.13 -14.19 0.53
N GLY A 136 -1.95 -13.83 -0.45
CA GLY A 136 -1.50 -13.14 -1.65
C GLY A 136 -2.57 -12.24 -2.23
N ARG A 137 -2.13 -11.35 -3.11
CA ARG A 137 -2.98 -10.53 -3.97
C ARG A 137 -2.41 -10.47 -5.37
N ALA A 138 -3.26 -10.21 -6.35
CA ALA A 138 -2.88 -10.06 -7.73
C ALA A 138 -3.50 -8.81 -8.34
N TRP A 139 -2.71 -8.04 -9.08
CA TRP A 139 -3.22 -7.02 -9.98
C TRP A 139 -3.56 -7.70 -11.30
N VAL A 140 -4.85 -7.84 -11.60
CA VAL A 140 -5.34 -8.50 -12.81
C VAL A 140 -5.60 -7.45 -13.86
N GLU A 141 -4.96 -7.61 -15.01
CA GLU A 141 -5.13 -6.74 -16.17
C GLU A 141 -5.26 -7.52 -17.46
N GLY A 142 -6.06 -6.98 -18.38
CA GLY A 142 -6.24 -7.54 -19.71
C GLY A 142 -7.71 -7.56 -20.11
N SER A 143 -8.08 -8.54 -20.93
CA SER A 143 -9.43 -8.67 -21.43
C SER A 143 -10.10 -9.99 -21.07
N TRP A 144 -11.40 -9.95 -20.74
CA TRP A 144 -12.20 -11.14 -20.45
C TRP A 144 -12.40 -12.04 -21.68
N THR A 145 -12.30 -11.49 -22.90
CA THR A 145 -12.29 -12.25 -24.17
C THR A 145 -10.89 -12.57 -24.67
N GLY A 146 -9.88 -11.82 -24.22
CA GLY A 146 -8.47 -12.02 -24.56
C GLY A 146 -7.70 -12.75 -23.47
N SER A 147 -6.40 -12.47 -23.40
CA SER A 147 -5.55 -12.94 -22.31
C SER A 147 -5.65 -12.01 -21.10
N LEU A 148 -5.84 -12.60 -19.92
CA LEU A 148 -5.62 -11.92 -18.65
C LEU A 148 -4.21 -12.23 -18.15
N THR A 149 -3.60 -11.22 -17.53
CA THR A 149 -2.33 -11.36 -16.80
C THR A 149 -2.51 -10.89 -15.37
N ALA A 150 -1.74 -11.46 -14.45
CA ALA A 150 -1.82 -11.15 -13.03
C ALA A 150 -0.42 -10.87 -12.48
N ARG A 151 -0.19 -9.65 -11.97
CA ARG A 151 1.00 -9.34 -11.17
C ARG A 151 0.78 -9.82 -9.75
N VAL A 152 1.48 -10.87 -9.33
CA VAL A 152 1.28 -11.52 -8.03
C VAL A 152 2.21 -10.96 -6.97
N GLU A 153 1.65 -10.67 -5.80
CA GLU A 153 2.36 -10.30 -4.58
C GLU A 153 1.97 -11.23 -3.44
N PHE A 154 2.97 -11.75 -2.72
CA PHE A 154 2.73 -12.50 -1.49
C PHE A 154 3.05 -11.67 -0.27
N GLN A 155 2.30 -11.94 0.79
CA GLN A 155 2.57 -11.39 2.08
C GLN A 155 3.78 -12.12 2.69
N VAL A 156 4.80 -11.37 3.09
CA VAL A 156 6.03 -11.89 3.70
C VAL A 156 6.36 -11.09 4.94
N THR A 157 6.74 -11.79 6.00
CA THR A 157 7.28 -11.17 7.20
C THR A 157 8.77 -10.99 7.01
N GLU A 158 9.24 -9.75 6.96
CA GLU A 158 10.66 -9.44 6.92
C GLU A 158 11.12 -8.88 8.27
N ARG A 159 12.34 -9.28 8.67
CA ARG A 159 13.04 -8.70 9.81
C ARG A 159 13.86 -7.51 9.33
N TYR A 160 13.75 -6.39 10.03
CA TYR A 160 14.52 -5.19 9.76
C TYR A 160 15.03 -4.58 11.07
N LEU A 161 16.04 -3.71 10.95
CA LEU A 161 16.56 -2.97 12.09
C LEU A 161 15.67 -1.75 12.34
N GLY A 162 15.10 -1.68 13.54
CA GLY A 162 14.36 -0.51 14.00
C GLY A 162 15.27 0.66 14.40
N ASP A 163 14.65 1.72 14.90
CA ASP A 163 15.37 2.85 15.45
C ASP A 163 16.21 2.45 16.67
N PRO A 164 17.41 3.02 16.82
CA PRO A 164 18.28 2.69 17.93
C PRO A 164 17.67 3.10 19.28
N VAL A 165 17.63 2.16 20.22
CA VAL A 165 17.23 2.37 21.61
C VAL A 165 18.48 2.48 22.47
N SER A 166 18.54 3.50 23.31
CA SER A 166 19.66 3.71 24.22
C SER A 166 19.36 3.15 25.61
N SER A 167 20.31 2.41 26.17
CA SER A 167 20.33 2.03 27.58
C SER A 167 21.67 2.41 28.20
N SER A 168 21.64 2.86 29.45
CA SER A 168 22.84 3.20 30.21
C SER A 168 22.90 2.41 31.49
N TYR A 169 24.10 1.93 31.84
CA TYR A 169 24.36 1.13 33.02
C TYR A 169 25.54 1.69 33.79
N LEU A 170 25.35 1.87 35.10
CA LEU A 170 26.38 2.30 36.02
C LEU A 170 27.02 1.11 36.71
N PHE A 171 28.34 1.03 36.65
CA PHE A 171 29.14 0.09 37.40
C PHE A 171 29.63 0.75 38.68
N ASN A 172 29.28 0.17 39.82
CA ASN A 172 29.81 0.54 41.14
C ASN A 172 31.16 -0.13 41.45
N HIS A 173 31.73 -0.86 40.49
CA HIS A 173 33.04 -1.51 40.56
C HIS A 173 33.80 -1.26 39.25
N VAL A 174 35.13 -1.45 39.27
CA VAL A 174 35.98 -1.29 38.08
C VAL A 174 35.53 -2.29 37.02
N TRP A 175 35.17 -1.79 35.84
CA TRP A 175 34.67 -2.62 34.75
C TRP A 175 35.75 -3.57 34.25
N ASN A 176 35.42 -4.86 34.12
CA ASN A 176 36.37 -5.92 33.76
C ASN A 176 36.60 -6.07 32.24
N GLY A 177 36.09 -5.13 31.44
CA GLY A 177 36.20 -5.17 29.98
C GLY A 177 35.30 -6.19 29.30
N ALA A 178 34.34 -6.78 30.02
CA ALA A 178 33.34 -7.69 29.48
C ALA A 178 31.93 -7.12 29.69
N VAL A 179 31.10 -7.12 28.64
CA VAL A 179 29.68 -6.77 28.73
C VAL A 179 28.93 -8.01 29.23
N GLN A 180 28.89 -8.21 30.55
CA GLN A 180 28.25 -9.38 31.16
C GLN A 180 26.78 -9.15 31.58
N ASP A 181 26.28 -7.91 31.50
CA ASP A 181 24.96 -7.56 32.03
C ASP A 181 24.10 -6.75 31.05
N VAL A 182 24.10 -7.19 29.79
CA VAL A 182 23.00 -6.90 28.86
C VAL A 182 22.36 -8.24 28.57
N ARG A 183 21.23 -8.55 29.22
CA ARG A 183 20.36 -9.69 28.89
C ARG A 183 19.78 -9.54 27.47
N VAL A 184 20.62 -9.55 26.46
CA VAL A 184 20.22 -9.60 25.05
C VAL A 184 21.11 -10.64 24.38
N GLN A 185 20.44 -11.67 23.87
CA GLN A 185 20.97 -12.90 23.32
C GLN A 185 22.07 -12.69 22.25
N GLY A 186 23.24 -13.31 22.43
CA GLY A 186 24.11 -13.73 21.32
C GLY A 186 25.22 -12.79 20.82
N TYR A 187 25.79 -11.90 21.65
CA TYR A 187 26.85 -10.96 21.22
C TYR A 187 28.24 -11.32 21.72
N ASP A 188 29.26 -11.07 20.88
CA ASP A 188 30.68 -11.32 21.16
C ASP A 188 31.27 -10.15 21.98
N PRO A 189 31.91 -10.38 23.15
CA PRO A 189 32.34 -9.31 24.03
C PRO A 189 33.63 -8.62 23.55
N TYR A 190 33.55 -7.32 23.27
CA TYR A 190 34.72 -6.46 23.03
C TYR A 190 35.11 -5.67 24.28
N ARG A 191 36.42 -5.42 24.46
CA ARG A 191 36.96 -4.48 25.47
C ARG A 191 36.79 -3.05 24.95
N ILE A 192 36.09 -2.19 25.68
CA ILE A 192 35.96 -0.76 25.39
C ILE A 192 36.97 -0.01 26.29
N TYR A 193 37.59 1.06 25.80
CA TYR A 193 38.39 1.96 26.65
C TYR A 193 37.66 3.30 26.87
N THR A 194 38.05 4.07 27.89
CA THR A 194 37.35 5.31 28.26
C THR A 194 37.31 6.30 27.09
N GLY A 195 36.11 6.74 26.72
CA GLY A 195 35.87 7.67 25.63
C GLY A 195 35.81 7.03 24.24
N GLU A 196 36.09 5.74 24.10
CA GLU A 196 35.97 5.04 22.83
C GLU A 196 34.52 4.65 22.54
N THR A 197 34.17 4.75 21.26
CA THR A 197 32.90 4.23 20.71
C THR A 197 33.22 2.97 19.92
N LEU A 198 32.63 1.83 20.30
CA LEU A 198 32.82 0.57 19.59
C LEU A 198 31.52 0.11 18.93
N PRO A 199 31.59 -0.47 17.72
CA PRO A 199 30.41 -1.02 17.07
C PRO A 199 29.96 -2.31 17.76
N LEU A 200 28.66 -2.44 17.97
CA LEU A 200 28.03 -3.68 18.40
C LEU A 200 27.66 -4.49 17.16
N VAL A 201 28.33 -5.63 16.96
CA VAL A 201 28.16 -6.48 15.77
C VAL A 201 27.77 -7.88 16.21
N GLU A 202 26.75 -8.46 15.58
CA GLU A 202 26.38 -9.88 15.79
C GLU A 202 27.44 -10.81 15.17
N ALA A 203 27.49 -12.07 15.61
CA ALA A 203 28.39 -13.09 15.06
C ALA A 203 28.30 -13.25 13.53
N GLY A 204 27.16 -12.88 12.92
CA GLY A 204 26.95 -12.88 11.46
C GLY A 204 27.44 -11.62 10.72
N GLY A 205 28.09 -10.67 11.40
CA GLY A 205 28.62 -9.43 10.80
C GLY A 205 27.61 -8.26 10.71
N THR A 206 26.37 -8.45 11.15
CA THR A 206 25.35 -7.39 11.16
C THR A 206 25.64 -6.37 12.27
N GLY A 207 25.88 -5.11 11.87
CA GLY A 207 26.03 -4.00 12.81
C GLY A 207 24.69 -3.59 13.44
N ARG A 208 24.62 -3.65 14.77
CA ARG A 208 23.41 -3.37 15.58
C ARG A 208 23.43 -2.00 16.22
N GLY A 209 24.59 -1.36 16.30
CA GLY A 209 24.74 -0.03 16.85
C GLY A 209 26.10 0.15 17.48
N ASP A 210 26.17 0.87 18.60
CA ASP A 210 27.42 1.26 19.22
C ASP A 210 27.33 1.26 20.75
N CYS A 211 28.50 1.22 21.39
CA CYS A 211 28.64 1.36 22.83
C CYS A 211 29.78 2.33 23.17
N THR A 212 29.59 3.10 24.23
CA THR A 212 30.56 4.09 24.74
C THR A 212 30.80 3.90 26.22
N LEU A 213 32.06 3.90 26.64
CA LEU A 213 32.45 3.91 28.05
C LEU A 213 32.77 5.33 28.50
N ARG A 214 32.16 5.76 29.61
CA ARG A 214 32.47 7.02 30.27
C ARG A 214 32.93 6.76 31.70
N SER A 215 34.12 7.25 32.06
CA SER A 215 34.54 7.27 33.46
C SER A 215 33.90 8.45 34.19
N VAL A 216 33.26 8.16 35.31
CA VAL A 216 32.72 9.18 36.21
C VAL A 216 33.78 9.46 37.25
N THR A 217 34.13 10.74 37.39
CA THR A 217 35.14 11.21 38.34
C THR A 217 34.55 12.20 39.31
N THR A 218 34.99 12.15 40.56
CA THR A 218 34.71 13.19 41.55
C THR A 218 36.01 13.82 42.03
N VAL A 219 35.92 15.05 42.51
CA VAL A 219 37.03 15.73 43.18
C VAL A 219 36.95 15.37 44.66
N VAL A 220 37.98 14.70 45.19
CA VAL A 220 38.08 14.40 46.62
C VAL A 220 39.20 15.21 47.25
N GLU A 221 38.96 15.64 48.48
CA GLU A 221 40.00 16.20 49.32
C GLU A 221 40.89 15.07 49.84
N VAL A 222 42.21 15.21 49.69
CA VAL A 222 43.18 14.16 50.06
C VAL A 222 44.14 14.59 51.16
N GLY A 223 44.10 15.86 51.57
CA GLY A 223 44.91 16.37 52.67
C GLY A 223 45.30 17.84 52.50
N VAL A 224 46.38 18.23 53.17
CA VAL A 224 46.96 19.59 53.12
C VAL A 224 48.11 19.60 52.10
N ASP A 225 48.14 20.60 51.22
CA ASP A 225 49.21 20.76 50.24
C ASP A 225 50.37 21.59 50.81
N THR A 226 51.35 20.92 51.42
CA THR A 226 52.52 21.59 52.01
C THR A 226 53.52 22.10 50.97
N ASN A 227 53.34 21.79 49.68
CA ASN A 227 54.19 22.30 48.60
C ASN A 227 53.74 23.68 48.11
N ARG A 228 52.55 24.13 48.51
CA ARG A 228 51.99 25.43 48.15
C ARG A 228 51.74 26.24 49.41
N THR A 229 52.13 27.50 49.39
CA THR A 229 51.96 28.37 50.54
C THR A 229 51.32 29.68 50.10
N ALA A 230 50.27 30.07 50.81
CA ALA A 230 49.66 31.38 50.69
C ALA A 230 49.99 32.18 51.94
N ARG A 231 50.48 33.40 51.75
CA ARG A 231 50.87 34.28 52.85
C ARG A 231 49.69 35.16 53.28
N TYR A 232 49.32 35.05 54.54
CA TYR A 232 48.37 35.93 55.20
C TYR A 232 49.12 37.01 55.97
N THR A 233 48.77 38.28 55.69
CA THR A 233 49.22 39.44 56.45
C THR A 233 47.99 40.10 57.06
N GLY A 234 47.83 39.95 58.36
CA GLY A 234 46.70 40.45 59.12
C GLY A 234 46.79 39.98 60.56
N PRO A 235 45.87 40.43 61.44
CA PRO A 235 45.97 40.17 62.86
C PRO A 235 46.07 38.68 63.19
N LEU A 236 47.05 38.31 64.02
CA LEU A 236 47.12 37.00 64.66
C LEU A 236 47.13 37.18 66.18
N GLY A 237 46.50 36.25 66.88
CA GLY A 237 46.43 36.23 68.34
C GLY A 237 46.15 34.83 68.85
N ASN A 238 46.35 34.62 70.15
CA ASN A 238 46.06 33.32 70.75
C ASN A 238 44.55 33.03 70.70
N ASN A 239 44.16 31.89 70.13
CA ASN A 239 42.78 31.51 69.83
C ASN A 239 42.01 32.49 68.95
N TYR A 240 42.73 33.29 68.15
CA TYR A 240 42.11 34.23 67.22
C TYR A 240 41.62 33.52 65.96
N THR A 241 40.39 33.79 65.53
CA THR A 241 39.84 33.28 64.29
C THR A 241 39.86 34.32 63.19
N PHE A 242 40.19 33.91 61.98
CA PHE A 242 40.23 34.78 60.81
C PHE A 242 39.84 34.02 59.55
N SER A 243 39.29 34.73 58.56
CA SER A 243 38.98 34.16 57.25
C SER A 243 40.03 34.56 56.23
N PHE A 244 40.48 33.60 55.44
CA PHE A 244 41.48 33.80 54.41
C PHE A 244 41.23 32.82 53.26
N ASN A 245 41.64 33.20 52.05
CA ASN A 245 41.61 32.30 50.91
C ASN A 245 43.04 31.83 50.59
N PRO A 246 43.44 30.61 51.00
CA PRO A 246 44.76 30.08 50.70
C PRO A 246 44.93 29.61 49.24
N GLY A 247 43.93 29.84 48.38
CA GLY A 247 43.91 29.45 46.97
C GLY A 247 42.87 28.38 46.62
N THR A 248 42.12 27.89 47.61
CA THR A 248 41.06 26.86 47.47
C THR A 248 39.65 27.37 47.78
N GLY A 249 39.51 28.67 48.04
CA GLY A 249 38.26 29.29 48.48
C GLY A 249 38.43 29.97 49.84
N MET A 250 37.45 30.79 50.25
CA MET A 250 37.48 31.44 51.57
C MET A 250 37.27 30.39 52.66
N GLU A 251 38.25 30.23 53.54
CA GLU A 251 38.25 29.30 54.67
C GLU A 251 38.40 30.08 55.98
N THR A 252 37.94 29.51 57.09
CA THR A 252 38.14 30.09 58.42
C THR A 252 39.20 29.30 59.17
N PHE A 253 40.15 30.04 59.73
CA PHE A 253 41.29 29.51 60.47
C PHE A 253 41.28 29.99 61.91
N ARG A 254 41.96 29.25 62.77
CA ARG A 254 42.23 29.58 64.17
C ARG A 254 43.74 29.58 64.39
N ALA A 255 44.27 30.72 64.82
CA ALA A 255 45.64 30.83 65.29
C ALA A 255 45.70 30.39 66.77
N VAL A 256 46.64 29.51 67.10
CA VAL A 256 46.90 29.07 68.47
C VAL A 256 48.37 29.32 68.77
N GLU A 257 48.64 30.06 69.85
CA GLU A 257 50.01 30.38 70.24
C GLU A 257 50.69 29.12 70.79
N TYR A 258 51.87 28.79 70.26
CA TYR A 258 52.67 27.65 70.75
C TYR A 258 53.96 28.08 71.46
N ALA A 259 54.42 29.30 71.21
CA ALA A 259 55.61 29.83 71.84
C ALA A 259 55.56 31.35 71.90
N ALA A 260 56.19 31.92 72.92
CA ALA A 260 56.41 33.35 73.05
C ALA A 260 57.78 33.63 73.67
N THR A 261 58.42 34.70 73.24
CA THR A 261 59.65 35.21 73.85
C THR A 261 59.33 36.54 74.51
N CYS A 262 59.30 36.53 75.84
CA CYS A 262 58.92 37.67 76.65
C CYS A 262 60.05 38.08 77.59
N GLY A 263 60.29 39.39 77.66
CA GLY A 263 61.20 40.01 78.61
C GLY A 263 60.43 40.83 79.65
N PRO A 264 61.16 41.60 80.49
CA PRO A 264 60.56 42.41 81.56
C PRO A 264 59.56 43.47 81.09
N PHE A 265 59.61 43.84 79.81
CA PHE A 265 58.79 44.90 79.21
C PHE A 265 57.74 44.36 78.21
N GLY A 266 57.49 43.05 78.19
CA GLY A 266 56.51 42.40 77.32
C GLY A 266 57.11 41.38 76.35
N CYS A 267 56.28 40.89 75.43
CA CYS A 267 56.67 39.86 74.45
C CYS A 267 57.14 40.50 73.14
N GLY A 268 58.37 40.18 72.72
CA GLY A 268 58.94 40.66 71.46
C GLY A 268 58.64 39.76 70.26
N TRP A 269 58.33 38.48 70.52
CA TRP A 269 58.00 37.49 69.50
C TRP A 269 56.95 36.49 70.01
N ARG A 270 56.06 36.06 69.11
CA ARG A 270 55.11 34.95 69.33
C ARG A 270 55.04 34.06 68.10
N GLY A 271 54.96 32.75 68.30
CA GLY A 271 54.74 31.74 67.27
C GLY A 271 53.32 31.18 67.33
N TYR A 272 52.70 30.99 66.17
CA TYR A 272 51.33 30.49 66.04
C TYR A 272 51.28 29.25 65.15
N TYR A 273 50.52 28.24 65.57
CA TYR A 273 50.01 27.21 64.67
C TYR A 273 48.67 27.68 64.12
N ILE A 274 48.46 27.47 62.82
CA ILE A 274 47.23 27.82 62.15
C ILE A 274 46.44 26.55 61.93
N TYR A 275 45.24 26.47 62.49
CA TYR A 275 44.34 25.34 62.33
C TYR A 275 43.13 25.75 61.48
N ASP A 276 42.56 24.83 60.71
CA ASP A 276 41.20 25.02 60.19
C ASP A 276 40.13 24.67 61.24
N LEU A 277 38.86 24.89 60.89
CA LEU A 277 37.73 24.57 61.78
C LEU A 277 37.59 23.05 62.04
N GLN A 278 38.15 22.20 61.18
CA GLN A 278 38.24 20.76 61.44
C GLN A 278 39.40 20.38 62.37
N GLY A 279 40.20 21.36 62.82
CA GLY A 279 41.30 21.16 63.77
C GLY A 279 42.59 20.64 63.13
N ARG A 280 42.73 20.70 61.81
CA ARG A 280 43.95 20.26 61.10
C ARG A 280 44.97 21.39 61.10
N ASN A 281 46.25 21.06 61.28
CA ASN A 281 47.31 22.05 61.13
C ASN A 281 47.47 22.42 59.66
N ARG A 282 47.23 23.70 59.35
CA ARG A 282 47.25 24.31 58.02
C ARG A 282 48.43 25.26 57.85
N GLY A 283 49.36 25.32 58.80
CA GLY A 283 50.58 26.10 58.68
C GLY A 283 50.99 26.78 59.97
N SER A 284 51.85 27.77 59.84
CA SER A 284 52.43 28.47 60.98
C SER A 284 52.59 29.94 60.68
N GLY A 285 52.52 30.74 61.74
CA GLY A 285 52.76 32.16 61.67
C GLY A 285 53.63 32.65 62.80
N SER A 286 54.06 33.90 62.67
CA SER A 286 54.82 34.59 63.69
C SER A 286 54.33 36.02 63.82
N GLY A 287 54.32 36.52 65.05
CA GLY A 287 54.15 37.93 65.37
C GLY A 287 55.43 38.50 65.99
N THR A 288 55.82 39.68 65.55
CA THR A 288 56.94 40.44 66.13
C THR A 288 56.54 41.87 66.40
N GLN A 289 57.11 42.46 67.44
CA GLN A 289 56.97 43.90 67.68
C GLN A 289 57.66 44.69 66.55
N CYS A 290 56.92 45.60 65.92
CA CYS A 290 57.42 46.49 64.86
C CYS A 290 57.09 47.95 65.22
N GLY A 291 57.94 48.53 66.06
CA GLY A 291 57.68 49.84 66.69
C GLY A 291 56.59 49.73 67.77
N TRP A 292 55.58 50.60 67.70
CA TRP A 292 54.40 50.57 68.58
C TRP A 292 53.33 49.56 68.14
N ASN A 293 53.49 48.93 66.97
CA ASN A 293 52.53 48.00 66.40
C ASN A 293 53.01 46.54 66.48
N TRP A 294 52.07 45.62 66.29
CA TRP A 294 52.34 44.19 66.19
C TRP A 294 52.25 43.74 64.72
N CYS A 295 53.37 43.30 64.15
CA CYS A 295 53.41 42.82 62.77
C CYS A 295 53.29 41.30 62.78
N THR A 296 52.34 40.78 62.00
CA THR A 296 52.02 39.36 61.97
C THR A 296 51.96 38.86 60.55
N GLN A 297 52.45 37.63 60.37
CA GLN A 297 52.37 36.92 59.11
C GLN A 297 52.12 35.44 59.40
N ALA A 298 51.33 34.80 58.55
CA ALA A 298 51.15 33.36 58.56
C ALA A 298 51.33 32.79 57.16
N ASP A 299 52.02 31.66 57.10
CA ASP A 299 52.15 30.86 55.91
C ASP A 299 51.12 29.73 56.03
N ILE A 300 50.13 29.73 55.13
CA ILE A 300 48.96 28.85 55.17
C ILE A 300 48.96 27.94 53.94
N TYR A 301 48.88 26.64 54.19
CA TYR A 301 48.84 25.59 53.19
C TYR A 301 47.38 25.34 52.73
N PRO A 302 47.07 25.41 51.42
CA PRO A 302 45.76 25.10 50.89
C PRO A 302 45.43 23.61 51.01
N LEU A 303 44.17 23.25 50.76
CA LEU A 303 43.77 21.85 50.65
C LEU A 303 44.22 21.26 49.32
N ARG A 304 44.64 20.00 49.35
CA ARG A 304 44.95 19.21 48.17
C ARG A 304 43.69 18.45 47.75
N TYR A 305 43.30 18.66 46.51
CA TYR A 305 42.22 17.93 45.87
C TYR A 305 42.76 17.05 44.75
N GLU A 306 42.23 15.84 44.63
CA GLU A 306 42.53 14.91 43.54
C GLU A 306 41.25 14.47 42.85
N THR A 307 41.30 14.44 41.52
CA THR A 307 40.24 13.81 40.73
C THR A 307 40.37 12.30 40.86
N ARG A 308 39.39 11.67 41.51
CA ARG A 308 39.31 10.21 41.60
C ARG A 308 38.17 9.69 40.75
N LYS A 309 38.45 8.64 39.99
CA LYS A 309 37.42 7.84 39.33
C LYS A 309 36.57 7.15 40.40
N THR A 310 35.26 7.37 40.36
CA THR A 310 34.32 6.80 41.32
C THR A 310 33.48 5.70 40.71
N GLN A 311 33.09 5.84 39.44
CA GLN A 311 32.22 4.90 38.73
C GLN A 311 32.57 4.84 37.24
N GLU A 312 32.00 3.86 36.56
CA GLU A 312 31.98 3.79 35.10
C GLU A 312 30.55 3.66 34.60
N GLU A 313 30.26 4.37 33.52
CA GLU A 313 29.00 4.32 32.83
C GLU A 313 29.22 3.74 31.43
N VAL A 314 28.48 2.69 31.07
CA VAL A 314 28.41 2.21 29.69
C VAL A 314 27.06 2.58 29.13
N THR A 315 27.07 3.32 28.04
CA THR A 315 25.88 3.59 27.24
C THR A 315 25.93 2.74 25.99
N ALA A 316 24.90 1.94 25.77
CA ALA A 316 24.74 1.12 24.57
C ALA A 316 23.55 1.65 23.77
N ARG A 317 23.75 1.84 22.46
CA ARG A 317 22.73 2.26 21.52
C ARG A 317 22.48 1.12 20.55
N ILE A 318 21.39 0.38 20.76
CA ILE A 318 21.11 -0.88 20.05
C ILE A 318 19.85 -0.73 19.19
N ARG A 319 19.95 -1.05 17.90
CA ARG A 319 18.81 -1.17 17.01
C ARG A 319 18.11 -2.51 17.26
N PRO A 320 16.82 -2.55 17.65
CA PRO A 320 16.12 -3.80 17.88
C PRO A 320 15.80 -4.48 16.54
N TRP A 321 15.60 -5.80 16.60
CA TRP A 321 15.00 -6.52 15.48
C TRP A 321 13.50 -6.29 15.54
N LEU A 322 12.95 -5.72 14.48
CA LEU A 322 11.52 -5.56 14.30
C LEU A 322 11.06 -6.42 13.13
N GLU A 323 9.80 -6.80 13.18
CA GLU A 323 9.14 -7.53 12.10
C GLU A 323 8.09 -6.62 11.48
N ARG A 324 8.03 -6.64 10.15
CA ARG A 324 6.92 -6.03 9.42
C ARG A 324 6.47 -6.94 8.32
N THR A 325 5.20 -6.80 7.99
CA THR A 325 4.57 -7.56 6.93
C THR A 325 4.51 -6.72 5.67
N VAL A 326 5.17 -7.18 4.62
CA VAL A 326 5.26 -6.48 3.33
C VAL A 326 4.71 -7.35 2.20
N TRP A 327 4.35 -6.69 1.11
CA TRP A 327 3.96 -7.33 -0.14
C TRP A 327 5.18 -7.50 -1.02
N GLN A 328 5.59 -8.74 -1.27
CA GLN A 328 6.71 -9.06 -2.14
C GLN A 328 6.22 -9.52 -3.50
N ALA A 329 6.58 -8.78 -4.55
CA ALA A 329 6.28 -9.13 -5.93
C ALA A 329 6.97 -10.45 -6.32
N GLN A 330 6.20 -11.33 -6.95
CA GLN A 330 6.66 -12.61 -7.49
C GLN A 330 6.85 -12.55 -9.01
N GLY A 331 6.27 -11.54 -9.67
CA GLY A 331 6.28 -11.37 -11.12
C GLY A 331 4.87 -11.25 -11.69
N THR A 332 4.79 -11.22 -13.02
CA THR A 332 3.54 -11.21 -13.79
C THR A 332 3.37 -12.56 -14.48
N PHE A 333 2.19 -13.14 -14.31
CA PHE A 333 1.87 -14.49 -14.78
C PHE A 333 0.61 -14.47 -15.64
N PRO A 334 0.47 -15.37 -16.63
CA PRO A 334 -0.79 -15.53 -17.34
C PRO A 334 -1.87 -16.09 -16.40
N VAL A 335 -3.11 -15.63 -16.57
CA VAL A 335 -4.27 -16.24 -15.91
C VAL A 335 -4.78 -17.36 -16.80
N GLU A 336 -4.89 -18.56 -16.24
CA GLU A 336 -5.45 -19.75 -16.89
C GLU A 336 -6.99 -19.73 -16.85
N PRO A 337 -7.67 -20.42 -17.79
CA PRO A 337 -9.11 -20.65 -17.71
C PRO A 337 -9.55 -21.18 -16.34
N GLY A 338 -10.65 -20.65 -15.83
CA GLY A 338 -11.09 -20.85 -14.46
C GLY A 338 -10.50 -19.86 -13.46
N GLY A 339 -9.68 -18.90 -13.88
CA GLY A 339 -9.16 -17.85 -13.01
C GLY A 339 -7.97 -18.27 -12.17
N ILE A 340 -7.13 -19.16 -12.68
CA ILE A 340 -6.01 -19.76 -11.95
C ILE A 340 -4.70 -19.10 -12.36
N VAL A 341 -3.79 -18.87 -11.41
CA VAL A 341 -2.43 -18.42 -11.67
C VAL A 341 -1.44 -19.37 -11.02
N ARG A 342 -0.38 -19.75 -11.75
CA ARG A 342 0.69 -20.62 -11.24
C ARG A 342 1.95 -19.83 -10.93
N VAL A 343 2.33 -19.83 -9.67
CA VAL A 343 3.56 -19.19 -9.18
C VAL A 343 4.47 -20.27 -8.61
N ASN A 344 5.67 -20.41 -9.18
CA ASN A 344 6.65 -21.44 -8.77
C ASN A 344 6.06 -22.86 -8.72
N GLY A 345 5.19 -23.20 -9.67
CA GLY A 345 4.54 -24.53 -9.76
C GLY A 345 3.30 -24.71 -8.87
N GLN A 346 3.00 -23.77 -7.97
CA GLN A 346 1.80 -23.81 -7.13
C GLN A 346 0.65 -23.03 -7.76
N ALA A 347 -0.56 -23.60 -7.76
CA ALA A 347 -1.76 -22.97 -8.28
C ALA A 347 -2.44 -22.11 -7.21
N TYR A 348 -2.82 -20.90 -7.60
CA TYR A 348 -3.61 -19.95 -6.82
C TYR A 348 -4.87 -19.60 -7.59
N GLN A 349 -6.02 -19.65 -6.93
CA GLN A 349 -7.30 -19.23 -7.51
C GLN A 349 -7.47 -17.73 -7.29
N ILE A 350 -7.89 -17.00 -8.31
CA ILE A 350 -8.37 -15.62 -8.19
C ILE A 350 -9.90 -15.70 -8.02
N PRO A 351 -10.45 -15.42 -6.82
CA PRO A 351 -11.88 -15.48 -6.60
C PRO A 351 -12.61 -14.45 -7.48
N GLY A 352 -13.72 -14.86 -8.09
CA GLY A 352 -14.50 -14.04 -9.03
C GLY A 352 -14.10 -14.19 -10.50
N LEU A 353 -13.06 -14.98 -10.81
CA LEU A 353 -12.63 -15.29 -12.18
C LEU A 353 -12.93 -16.75 -12.60
N GLU A 354 -13.79 -17.47 -11.88
CA GLU A 354 -14.07 -18.90 -12.09
C GLU A 354 -14.68 -19.20 -13.47
N GLY A 355 -15.35 -18.22 -14.07
CA GLY A 355 -15.94 -18.30 -15.41
C GLY A 355 -14.99 -17.94 -16.56
N TYR A 356 -13.78 -17.44 -16.27
CA TYR A 356 -12.83 -17.03 -17.29
C TYR A 356 -12.43 -18.22 -18.18
N GLY A 357 -12.43 -18.04 -19.50
CA GLY A 357 -12.09 -19.11 -20.46
C GLY A 357 -13.14 -20.23 -20.63
N ARG A 358 -14.31 -20.16 -19.97
CA ARG A 358 -15.41 -21.15 -20.08
C ARG A 358 -16.64 -20.63 -20.85
N ARG A 359 -16.46 -20.09 -22.06
CA ARG A 359 -17.58 -19.60 -22.89
C ARG A 359 -18.13 -20.68 -23.83
N PRO A 360 -19.46 -20.78 -24.02
CA PRO A 360 -20.05 -21.59 -25.09
C PRO A 360 -19.68 -21.00 -26.46
N GLN A 361 -19.10 -21.80 -27.36
CA GLN A 361 -18.86 -21.40 -28.75
C GLN A 361 -20.15 -21.60 -29.59
N GLY A 362 -20.47 -20.67 -30.50
CA GLY A 362 -21.35 -20.96 -31.65
C GLY A 362 -22.71 -20.23 -31.83
N VAL A 363 -23.00 -19.11 -31.15
CA VAL A 363 -24.25 -18.33 -31.37
C VAL A 363 -23.99 -17.09 -32.23
N GLY A 364 -23.68 -17.27 -33.52
CA GLY A 364 -23.46 -16.16 -34.46
C GLY A 364 -24.77 -15.57 -35.01
N ILE A 365 -24.70 -14.32 -35.50
CA ILE A 365 -25.74 -13.74 -36.39
C ILE A 365 -25.13 -13.64 -37.78
N GLU A 366 -25.73 -14.32 -38.74
CA GLU A 366 -25.39 -14.17 -40.16
C GLU A 366 -26.14 -12.97 -40.73
N TRP A 367 -25.47 -12.19 -41.58
CA TRP A 367 -26.08 -11.05 -42.25
C TRP A 367 -25.79 -11.04 -43.74
N MET A 368 -26.74 -10.52 -44.52
CA MET A 368 -26.63 -10.31 -45.95
C MET A 368 -27.23 -8.96 -46.34
N ARG A 369 -26.53 -8.18 -47.15
CA ARG A 369 -27.01 -6.94 -47.78
C ARG A 369 -27.03 -7.13 -49.29
N GLY A 370 -28.10 -6.69 -49.95
CA GLY A 370 -28.11 -6.63 -51.41
C GLY A 370 -29.46 -6.26 -52.00
N GLU A 371 -29.41 -5.51 -53.10
CA GLU A 371 -30.55 -5.31 -54.00
C GLU A 371 -30.56 -6.38 -55.09
N PRO A 372 -31.70 -6.89 -55.59
CA PRO A 372 -33.06 -6.80 -55.04
C PRO A 372 -33.40 -7.98 -54.10
N TYR A 373 -32.43 -8.85 -53.80
CA TYR A 373 -32.65 -10.14 -53.13
C TYR A 373 -33.32 -10.01 -51.76
N VAL A 374 -32.94 -9.03 -50.94
CA VAL A 374 -33.54 -8.81 -49.62
C VAL A 374 -34.96 -8.27 -49.74
N SER A 375 -35.25 -7.42 -50.72
CA SER A 375 -36.62 -6.99 -51.03
C SER A 375 -37.49 -8.15 -51.52
N TYR A 376 -36.94 -9.08 -52.30
CA TYR A 376 -37.64 -10.31 -52.68
C TYR A 376 -37.92 -11.19 -51.47
N LEU A 377 -36.95 -11.39 -50.56
CA LEU A 377 -37.15 -12.12 -49.31
C LEU A 377 -38.22 -11.47 -48.42
N ALA A 378 -38.22 -10.15 -48.29
CA ALA A 378 -39.20 -9.39 -47.52
C ALA A 378 -40.61 -9.44 -48.15
N ARG A 379 -40.70 -9.51 -49.50
CA ARG A 379 -41.96 -9.73 -50.23
C ARG A 379 -42.44 -11.18 -50.14
N SER A 380 -41.56 -12.17 -50.29
CA SER A 380 -41.91 -13.60 -50.23
C SER A 380 -42.32 -14.04 -48.84
N THR A 381 -41.75 -13.43 -47.80
CA THR A 381 -42.17 -13.64 -46.40
C THR A 381 -43.49 -12.95 -46.05
N GLY A 382 -44.08 -12.16 -46.97
CA GLY A 382 -45.35 -11.45 -46.77
C GLY A 382 -45.28 -10.27 -45.78
N ILE A 383 -44.12 -10.01 -45.19
CA ILE A 383 -43.86 -9.00 -44.14
C ILE A 383 -44.13 -7.58 -44.65
N MET A 384 -43.88 -7.33 -45.95
CA MET A 384 -44.12 -6.06 -46.64
C MET A 384 -45.36 -6.06 -47.54
N GLY A 385 -46.38 -6.86 -47.21
CA GLY A 385 -47.63 -6.91 -47.98
C GLY A 385 -47.56 -7.71 -49.30
N GLY A 386 -46.66 -8.70 -49.34
CA GLY A 386 -46.55 -9.68 -50.43
C GLY A 386 -47.67 -10.74 -50.42
N GLU A 387 -47.76 -11.50 -51.51
CA GLU A 387 -48.91 -12.35 -51.84
C GLU A 387 -49.20 -13.48 -50.84
N VAL A 388 -48.19 -13.99 -50.13
CA VAL A 388 -48.33 -15.20 -49.28
C VAL A 388 -49.19 -14.98 -48.04
N TYR A 389 -49.14 -13.79 -47.42
CA TYR A 389 -49.89 -13.47 -46.21
C TYR A 389 -50.73 -12.19 -46.32
N ARG A 390 -50.97 -11.72 -47.56
CA ARG A 390 -51.81 -10.55 -47.84
C ARG A 390 -53.20 -10.74 -47.22
N GLY A 391 -53.54 -9.90 -46.24
CA GLY A 391 -54.82 -9.96 -45.53
C GLY A 391 -54.88 -10.91 -44.32
N GLN A 392 -53.82 -11.69 -44.05
CA GLN A 392 -53.76 -12.60 -42.90
C GLN A 392 -52.91 -12.09 -41.74
N VAL A 393 -51.98 -11.17 -41.99
CA VAL A 393 -51.23 -10.48 -40.94
C VAL A 393 -52.07 -9.35 -40.37
N MET A 394 -52.37 -9.41 -39.08
CA MET A 394 -53.10 -8.36 -38.36
C MET A 394 -52.27 -7.79 -37.22
N SER A 395 -52.60 -6.58 -36.76
CA SER A 395 -52.01 -6.07 -35.53
C SER A 395 -52.42 -6.92 -34.32
N VAL A 396 -51.58 -6.98 -33.28
CA VAL A 396 -51.96 -7.65 -32.03
C VAL A 396 -53.25 -7.06 -31.43
N ARG A 397 -53.49 -5.76 -31.62
CA ARG A 397 -54.72 -5.08 -31.18
C ARG A 397 -55.95 -5.64 -31.92
N GLU A 398 -55.90 -5.76 -33.24
CA GLU A 398 -56.98 -6.35 -34.03
C GLU A 398 -57.20 -7.82 -33.67
N TYR A 399 -56.12 -8.59 -33.46
CA TYR A 399 -56.19 -9.98 -33.03
C TYR A 399 -56.95 -10.12 -31.70
N CYS A 400 -56.56 -9.37 -30.68
CA CYS A 400 -57.19 -9.43 -29.35
C CYS A 400 -58.64 -8.94 -29.35
N THR A 401 -59.05 -8.11 -30.32
CA THR A 401 -60.46 -7.71 -30.49
C THR A 401 -61.31 -8.72 -31.24
N LYS A 402 -60.72 -9.52 -32.14
CA LYS A 402 -61.45 -10.48 -33.00
C LYS A 402 -61.54 -11.90 -32.44
N VAL A 403 -60.63 -12.27 -31.52
CA VAL A 403 -60.52 -13.62 -30.96
C VAL A 403 -61.09 -13.69 -29.52
N ARG A 404 -61.91 -12.71 -29.13
CA ARG A 404 -62.65 -12.75 -27.86
C ARG A 404 -63.85 -13.68 -27.92
#